data_AF-A0A6N7CLM5-F1
#
_entry.id   AF-A0A6N7CLM5-F1
#
_cell.length_a   1.000
_cell.length_b   1.000
_cell.length_c   1.000
_cell.angle_alpha   90.00
_cell.angle_beta   90.00
_cell.angle_gamma   90.00
#
_symmetry.space_group_name_H-M   'P 1'
#
loop_
_entity.id
_entity.type
_entity.pdbx_description
1 polymer ?
#
loop_
_entity_poly.entity_id
_entity_poly.type
_entity_poly.pdbx_seq_one_letter_code
_entity_poly.pdbx_strand_id
1 'polypeptide(L)'
;MDGVERDLARQSVASLTKEQATRLIRLGSGLTDLEPRIERIGTFTFAAQLADRWRDGAVFLTGDAAHQITPRGRTGMNTAIQSAHDLGWKLAWVLRGWTGPQLLDTYETERRPVAAHNVARSADPHGGTRLAAQELPADLGGRIPHVWLPSHASARCPPSTCSDAD
;
A
#
# COMPACT_ATOMS: atom_id res chain seq x y z
N MET A 1 28.54 -19.46 -3.79
CA MET A 1 28.41 -18.03 -3.44
C MET A 1 29.80 -17.46 -3.39
N ASP A 2 30.25 -16.93 -4.52
CA ASP A 2 31.62 -16.45 -4.69
C ASP A 2 31.85 -15.15 -3.89
N GLY A 3 33.10 -14.90 -3.53
CA GLY A 3 33.50 -13.76 -2.69
C GLY A 3 33.05 -12.39 -3.21
N VAL A 4 32.78 -12.27 -4.52
CA VAL A 4 32.31 -11.03 -5.16
C VAL A 4 30.84 -10.72 -4.83
N GLU A 5 29.97 -11.73 -4.66
CA GLU A 5 28.55 -11.52 -4.29
C GLU A 5 28.42 -10.99 -2.86
N ARG A 6 29.31 -11.43 -1.96
CA ARG A 6 29.35 -10.94 -0.56
C ARG A 6 29.84 -9.50 -0.46
N ASP A 7 30.70 -9.07 -1.38
CA ASP A 7 31.29 -7.73 -1.36
C ASP A 7 30.32 -6.68 -1.90
N LEU A 8 29.54 -7.02 -2.94
CA LEU A 8 28.47 -6.17 -3.46
C LEU A 8 27.31 -5.99 -2.48
N ALA A 9 27.02 -6.99 -1.63
CA ALA A 9 25.98 -6.89 -0.59
C ALA A 9 26.34 -5.92 0.55
N ARG A 10 27.62 -5.55 0.69
CA ARG A 10 28.11 -4.59 1.70
C ARG A 10 28.37 -3.19 1.14
N GLN A 11 28.48 -3.05 -0.18
CA GLN A 11 28.61 -1.74 -0.81
C GLN A 11 27.25 -1.04 -0.86
N SER A 12 27.27 0.29 -0.69
CA SER A 12 26.07 1.09 -0.90
C SER A 12 25.61 0.94 -2.35
N VAL A 13 24.32 0.66 -2.56
CA VAL A 13 23.73 0.63 -3.91
C VAL A 13 23.98 1.94 -4.67
N ALA A 14 24.19 3.05 -3.94
CA ALA A 14 24.50 4.36 -4.51
C ALA A 14 25.89 4.43 -5.16
N SER A 15 26.81 3.52 -4.85
CA SER A 15 28.16 3.48 -5.43
C SER A 15 28.31 2.42 -6.53
N LEU A 16 27.22 1.75 -6.94
CA LEU A 16 27.30 0.76 -8.01
C LEU A 16 27.63 1.42 -9.36
N THR A 17 28.59 0.86 -10.07
CA THR A 17 28.84 1.21 -11.47
C THR A 17 27.76 0.61 -12.38
N LYS A 18 27.66 1.11 -13.62
CA LYS A 18 26.71 0.57 -14.60
C LYS A 18 27.01 -0.88 -14.95
N GLU A 19 28.29 -1.27 -14.95
CA GLU A 19 28.74 -2.65 -15.20
C GLU A 19 28.32 -3.58 -14.05
N GLN A 20 28.50 -3.14 -12.80
CA GLN A 20 28.04 -3.90 -11.63
C GLN A 20 26.52 -4.05 -11.61
N ALA A 21 25.79 -2.97 -11.89
CA ALA A 21 24.33 -3.01 -12.01
C ALA A 21 23.89 -3.96 -13.15
N THR A 22 24.55 -3.90 -14.31
CA THR A 22 24.28 -4.81 -15.44
C THR A 22 24.48 -6.27 -15.05
N ARG A 23 25.57 -6.59 -14.34
CA ARG A 23 25.82 -7.93 -13.82
C ARG A 23 24.71 -8.39 -12.88
N LEU A 24 24.29 -7.55 -11.93
CA LEU A 24 23.21 -7.87 -11.00
C LEU A 24 21.87 -8.08 -11.72
N ILE A 25 21.57 -7.29 -12.75
CA ILE A 25 20.36 -7.45 -13.55
C ILE A 25 20.41 -8.77 -14.33
N ARG A 26 21.53 -9.12 -14.96
CA ARG A 26 21.71 -10.41 -15.65
C ARG A 26 21.51 -11.59 -14.71
N LEU A 27 22.10 -11.52 -13.51
CA LEU A 27 21.93 -12.55 -12.47
C LEU A 27 20.46 -12.66 -12.02
N GLY A 28 19.80 -11.54 -11.71
CA GLY A 28 18.42 -11.53 -11.22
C GLY A 28 17.37 -11.90 -12.27
N SER A 29 17.66 -11.65 -13.55
CA SER A 29 16.76 -11.99 -14.66
C SER A 29 17.02 -13.38 -15.26
N GLY A 30 18.20 -13.95 -15.05
CA GLY A 30 18.64 -15.20 -15.70
C GLY A 30 19.04 -15.04 -17.17
N LEU A 31 19.09 -13.81 -17.70
CA LEU A 31 19.43 -13.52 -19.09
C LEU A 31 20.89 -13.04 -19.17
N THR A 32 21.81 -13.93 -19.56
CA THR A 32 23.25 -13.66 -19.54
C THR A 32 23.69 -12.61 -20.56
N ASP A 33 22.97 -12.51 -21.68
CA ASP A 33 23.34 -11.66 -22.82
C ASP A 33 22.54 -10.35 -22.84
N LEU A 34 21.80 -10.05 -21.77
CA LEU A 34 21.02 -8.82 -21.65
C LEU A 34 21.95 -7.60 -21.62
N GLU A 35 21.72 -6.63 -22.52
CA GLU A 35 22.44 -5.35 -22.56
C GLU A 35 21.50 -4.21 -22.09
N PRO A 36 21.32 -4.01 -20.77
CA PRO A 36 20.38 -3.03 -20.25
C PRO A 36 20.93 -1.60 -20.40
N ARG A 37 20.06 -0.67 -20.83
CA ARG A 37 20.36 0.76 -20.74
C ARG A 37 20.08 1.26 -19.32
N ILE A 38 21.14 1.53 -18.55
CA ILE A 38 21.02 2.03 -17.17
C ILE A 38 20.78 3.54 -17.18
N GLU A 39 19.54 3.94 -16.87
CA GLU A 39 19.13 5.35 -16.76
C GLU A 39 19.60 5.99 -15.46
N ARG A 40 19.37 5.32 -14.32
CA ARG A 40 19.68 5.84 -13.00
C ARG A 40 19.94 4.72 -12.00
N ILE A 41 20.95 4.93 -11.17
CA ILE A 41 21.24 4.12 -9.98
C ILE A 41 21.09 5.04 -8.77
N GLY A 42 20.44 4.56 -7.72
CA GLY A 42 20.29 5.34 -6.50
C GLY A 42 19.73 4.51 -5.36
N THR A 43 19.90 5.03 -4.15
CA THR A 43 19.27 4.50 -2.94
C THR A 43 17.98 5.25 -2.65
N PHE A 44 17.05 4.56 -2.03
CA PHE A 44 15.91 5.20 -1.38
C PHE A 44 15.78 4.63 0.03
N THR A 45 15.59 5.52 1.00
CA THR A 45 15.28 5.12 2.37
C THR A 45 13.77 5.11 2.52
N PHE A 46 13.25 4.08 3.17
CA PHE A 46 11.84 3.97 3.50
C PHE A 46 11.67 3.87 5.00
N ALA A 47 10.54 4.36 5.48
CA ALA A 47 10.13 4.27 6.87
C ALA A 47 8.65 3.86 6.95
N ALA A 48 8.25 3.40 8.12
CA ALA A 48 6.86 3.16 8.48
C ALA A 48 6.53 4.13 9.63
N GLN A 49 6.06 5.33 9.29
CA GLN A 49 5.86 6.42 10.25
C GLN A 49 4.53 7.14 10.01
N LEU A 50 3.96 7.69 11.08
CA LEU A 50 2.71 8.44 11.06
C LEU A 50 2.94 9.75 11.80
N ALA A 51 2.51 10.87 11.21
CA ALA A 51 2.55 12.16 11.90
C ALA A 51 1.55 12.18 13.07
N ASP A 52 1.93 12.82 14.17
CA ASP A 52 1.10 12.92 15.38
C ASP A 52 -0.16 13.77 15.18
N ARG A 53 -0.08 14.75 14.27
CA ARG A 53 -1.15 15.68 13.90
C ARG A 53 -1.05 16.01 12.42
N TRP A 54 -2.18 16.02 11.74
CA TRP A 54 -2.26 16.25 10.29
C TRP A 54 -2.76 17.65 9.93
N ARG A 55 -3.31 18.37 10.91
CA ARG A 55 -3.77 19.75 10.75
C ARG A 55 -3.30 20.63 11.90
N ASP A 56 -2.79 21.81 11.59
CA ASP A 56 -2.60 22.88 12.57
C ASP A 56 -3.11 24.21 12.00
N GLY A 57 -4.27 24.67 12.48
CA GLY A 57 -4.97 25.83 11.91
C GLY A 57 -5.30 25.66 10.43
N ALA A 58 -4.60 26.43 9.58
CA ALA A 58 -4.74 26.43 8.12
C ALA A 58 -3.67 25.57 7.40
N VAL A 59 -2.79 24.90 8.16
CA VAL A 59 -1.74 24.02 7.62
C VAL A 59 -2.22 22.57 7.65
N PHE A 60 -2.00 21.85 6.55
CA PHE A 60 -2.40 20.45 6.39
C PHE A 60 -1.23 19.61 5.89
N LEU A 61 -1.06 18.42 6.48
CA LEU A 61 -0.12 17.40 6.02
C LEU A 61 -0.86 16.38 5.15
N THR A 62 -0.23 15.96 4.06
CA THR A 62 -0.75 14.92 3.17
C THR A 62 0.39 14.12 2.56
N GLY A 63 0.08 12.91 2.06
CA GLY A 63 1.08 12.01 1.50
C GLY A 63 2.20 11.68 2.49
N ASP A 64 3.44 11.63 2.00
CA ASP A 64 4.61 11.25 2.81
C ASP A 64 4.89 12.21 3.98
N ALA A 65 4.36 13.44 3.95
CA ALA A 65 4.45 14.36 5.09
C ALA A 65 3.54 13.95 6.26
N ALA A 66 2.43 13.27 5.97
CA ALA A 66 1.48 12.78 6.98
C ALA A 66 1.75 11.31 7.36
N HIS A 67 2.24 10.51 6.41
CA HIS A 67 2.44 9.09 6.60
C HIS A 67 3.53 8.53 5.66
N GLN A 68 4.57 7.92 6.21
CA GLN A 68 5.57 7.18 5.43
C GLN A 68 5.23 5.69 5.48
N ILE A 69 5.09 5.09 4.30
CA ILE A 69 4.68 3.69 4.13
C ILE A 69 5.77 3.00 3.32
N THR A 70 6.24 1.82 3.77
CA THR A 70 7.26 1.09 3.00
C THR A 70 6.69 0.60 1.67
N PRO A 71 7.52 0.25 0.67
CA PRO A 71 7.02 -0.28 -0.61
C PRO A 71 6.21 -1.58 -0.49
N ARG A 72 6.26 -2.26 0.67
CA ARG A 72 5.51 -3.49 0.92
C ARG A 72 4.00 -3.21 0.86
N GLY A 73 3.28 -4.05 0.13
CA GLY A 73 1.83 -3.94 -0.04
C GLY A 73 1.38 -2.88 -1.05
N ARG A 74 2.27 -2.05 -1.61
CA ARG A 74 1.99 -1.09 -2.69
C ARG A 74 0.84 -0.11 -2.36
N THR A 75 0.71 0.28 -1.09
CA THR A 75 -0.38 1.15 -0.61
C THR A 75 0.00 2.63 -0.45
N GLY A 76 1.29 2.97 -0.41
CA GLY A 76 1.77 4.33 -0.10
C GLY A 76 1.18 5.42 -1.01
N MET A 77 1.46 5.34 -2.32
CA MET A 77 0.99 6.33 -3.30
C MET A 77 -0.56 6.38 -3.38
N ASN A 78 -1.22 5.23 -3.29
CA ASN A 78 -2.68 5.18 -3.28
C ASN A 78 -3.27 5.89 -2.05
N THR A 79 -2.65 5.71 -0.88
CA THR A 79 -3.05 6.39 0.36
C THR A 79 -2.87 7.90 0.22
N ALA A 80 -1.74 8.34 -0.35
CA ALA A 80 -1.44 9.76 -0.58
C ALA A 80 -2.47 10.42 -1.52
N ILE A 81 -2.78 9.79 -2.66
CA ILE A 81 -3.76 10.30 -3.64
C ILE A 81 -5.13 10.44 -2.99
N GLN A 82 -5.58 9.43 -2.25
CA GLN A 82 -6.89 9.48 -1.58
C GLN A 82 -6.94 10.54 -0.48
N SER A 83 -5.87 10.72 0.30
CA SER A 83 -5.80 11.78 1.31
C SER A 83 -5.85 13.17 0.67
N ALA A 84 -5.12 13.39 -0.43
CA ALA A 84 -5.17 14.64 -1.17
C ALA A 84 -6.54 14.89 -1.81
N HIS A 85 -7.17 13.85 -2.38
CA HIS A 85 -8.52 13.94 -2.93
C HIS A 85 -9.53 14.35 -1.84
N ASP A 86 -9.50 13.69 -0.68
CA ASP A 86 -10.38 13.99 0.45
C ASP A 86 -10.22 15.44 0.95
N LEU A 87 -8.98 15.87 1.14
CA LEU A 87 -8.70 17.24 1.57
C LEU A 87 -9.15 18.28 0.52
N GLY A 88 -8.93 17.99 -0.77
CA GLY A 88 -9.19 18.92 -1.87
C GLY A 88 -10.64 19.36 -1.95
N TRP A 89 -11.60 18.43 -1.86
CA TRP A 89 -13.02 18.79 -1.92
C TRP A 89 -13.48 19.54 -0.66
N LYS A 90 -12.99 19.15 0.52
CA LYS A 90 -13.31 19.82 1.80
C LYS A 90 -12.83 21.27 1.80
N LEU A 91 -11.59 21.49 1.36
CA LEU A 91 -11.03 22.84 1.18
C LEU A 91 -11.87 23.66 0.20
N ALA A 92 -12.21 23.09 -0.96
CA ALA A 92 -13.01 23.78 -1.96
C ALA A 92 -14.37 24.23 -1.41
N TRP A 93 -15.05 23.40 -0.62
CA TRP A 93 -16.35 23.73 -0.04
C TRP A 93 -16.25 24.83 1.02
N VAL A 94 -15.24 24.77 1.90
CA VAL A 94 -15.02 25.82 2.92
C VAL A 94 -14.66 27.15 2.25
N LEU A 95 -13.76 27.15 1.27
CA LEU A 95 -13.35 28.37 0.55
C LEU A 95 -14.51 29.00 -0.24
N ARG A 96 -15.48 28.20 -0.68
CA ARG A 96 -16.70 28.69 -1.35
C ARG A 96 -17.82 29.09 -0.38
N GLY A 97 -17.63 28.92 0.93
CA GLY A 97 -18.64 29.22 1.94
C GLY A 97 -19.82 28.24 1.94
N TRP A 98 -19.69 27.06 1.34
CA TRP A 98 -20.76 26.05 1.31
C TRP A 98 -20.91 25.30 2.64
N THR A 99 -19.86 25.33 3.46
CA THR A 99 -19.79 24.70 4.78
C THR A 99 -18.84 25.47 5.68
N GLY A 100 -18.98 25.28 7.00
CA GLY A 100 -18.07 25.84 8.00
C GLY A 100 -16.70 25.12 8.04
N PRO A 101 -15.68 25.76 8.66
CA PRO A 101 -14.31 25.22 8.77
C PRO A 101 -14.21 23.92 9.57
N GLN A 102 -15.25 23.53 10.30
CA GLN A 102 -15.34 22.28 11.04
C GLN A 102 -15.30 21.05 10.12
N LEU A 103 -15.70 21.20 8.85
CA LEU A 103 -15.55 20.11 7.87
C LEU A 103 -14.08 19.71 7.71
N LEU A 104 -13.14 20.65 7.85
CA LEU A 104 -11.71 20.36 7.71
C LEU A 104 -11.15 19.54 8.88
N ASP A 105 -11.82 19.50 10.04
CA ASP A 105 -11.43 18.64 11.16
C ASP A 105 -11.63 17.16 10.83
N THR A 106 -12.61 16.87 9.95
CA THR A 106 -12.90 15.50 9.52
C THR A 106 -11.79 14.89 8.67
N TYR A 107 -10.91 15.70 8.05
CA TYR A 107 -9.82 15.19 7.22
C TYR A 107 -8.90 14.25 8.02
N GLU A 108 -8.42 14.69 9.18
CA GLU A 108 -7.58 13.84 10.02
C GLU A 108 -8.37 12.65 10.57
N THR A 109 -9.58 12.90 11.09
CA THR A 109 -10.43 11.86 11.68
C THR A 109 -10.73 10.72 10.69
N GLU A 110 -10.93 11.04 9.41
CA GLU A 110 -11.27 10.05 8.39
C GLU A 110 -10.04 9.39 7.76
N ARG A 111 -8.96 10.15 7.52
CA ARG A 111 -7.80 9.67 6.75
C ARG A 111 -6.70 9.06 7.61
N ARG A 112 -6.51 9.52 8.84
CA ARG A 112 -5.46 9.01 9.73
C ARG A 112 -5.62 7.52 10.06
N PRO A 113 -6.83 6.97 10.33
CA PRO A 113 -6.99 5.53 10.57
C PRO A 113 -6.59 4.66 9.36
N VAL A 114 -6.91 5.10 8.14
CA VAL A 114 -6.53 4.40 6.90
C VAL A 114 -5.01 4.39 6.73
N ALA A 115 -4.36 5.53 6.96
CA ALA A 115 -2.91 5.59 6.91
C ALA A 115 -2.25 4.75 8.00
N ALA A 116 -2.77 4.77 9.23
CA ALA A 116 -2.25 3.96 10.34
C ALA A 116 -2.29 2.45 10.01
N HIS A 117 -3.40 1.97 9.44
CA HIS A 117 -3.52 0.59 8.95
C HIS A 117 -2.44 0.26 7.91
N ASN A 118 -2.28 1.13 6.90
CA ASN A 118 -1.31 0.90 5.82
C ASN A 118 0.14 1.00 6.30
N VAL A 119 0.44 1.89 7.25
CA VAL A 119 1.77 1.98 7.90
C VAL A 119 2.08 0.67 8.62
N ALA A 120 1.17 0.20 9.48
CA ALA A 120 1.33 -1.06 10.22
C ALA A 120 1.48 -2.25 9.27
N ARG A 121 0.64 -2.33 8.24
CA ARG A 121 0.73 -3.35 7.18
C ARG A 121 2.08 -3.31 6.47
N SER A 122 2.61 -2.13 6.16
CA SER A 122 3.89 -2.04 5.44
C SER A 122 5.12 -2.38 6.29
N ALA A 123 5.00 -2.32 7.62
CA ALA A 123 6.03 -2.73 8.57
C ALA A 123 6.04 -4.25 8.80
N ASP A 124 4.92 -4.93 8.59
CA ASP A 124 4.77 -6.38 8.68
C ASP A 124 5.51 -7.08 7.52
N PRO A 125 6.45 -8.02 7.80
CA PRO A 125 7.15 -8.81 6.78
C PRO A 125 6.20 -9.57 5.84
N HIS A 126 5.01 -9.94 6.30
CA HIS A 126 3.97 -10.62 5.52
C HIS A 126 2.92 -9.67 4.92
N GLY A 127 3.03 -8.36 5.17
CA GLY A 127 2.06 -7.36 4.72
C GLY A 127 2.00 -7.14 3.20
N GLY A 128 2.94 -7.73 2.45
CA GLY A 128 2.92 -7.77 0.99
C GLY A 128 1.76 -8.59 0.41
N THR A 129 1.30 -9.63 1.13
CA THR A 129 0.30 -10.59 0.64
C THR A 129 -0.73 -10.84 1.73
N ARG A 130 -1.83 -10.08 1.71
CA ARG A 130 -2.97 -10.23 2.62
C ARG A 130 -4.16 -10.78 1.84
N LEU A 131 -4.95 -11.65 2.47
CA LEU A 131 -6.19 -12.15 1.88
C LEU A 131 -7.24 -11.04 1.87
N ALA A 132 -8.11 -11.03 0.86
CA ALA A 132 -9.22 -10.06 0.79
C ALA A 132 -10.07 -10.07 2.08
N ALA A 133 -10.36 -11.27 2.62
CA ALA A 133 -11.09 -11.43 3.87
C ALA A 133 -10.44 -10.72 5.08
N GLN A 134 -9.13 -10.54 5.08
CA GLN A 134 -8.39 -9.87 6.16
C GLN A 134 -8.41 -8.34 6.02
N GLU A 135 -8.55 -7.82 4.79
CA GLU A 135 -8.48 -6.38 4.50
C GLU A 135 -9.86 -5.73 4.38
N LEU A 136 -10.90 -6.51 4.06
CA LEU A 136 -12.28 -6.04 3.95
C LEU A 136 -12.77 -5.18 5.14
N PRO A 137 -12.49 -5.53 6.41
CA PRO A 137 -12.89 -4.66 7.53
C PRO A 137 -12.28 -3.26 7.45
N ALA A 138 -11.01 -3.16 7.03
CA ALA A 138 -10.33 -1.87 6.87
C ALA A 138 -10.85 -1.12 5.65
N ASP A 139 -11.03 -1.81 4.52
CA ASP A 139 -11.54 -1.23 3.27
C ASP A 139 -12.97 -0.65 3.43
N LEU A 140 -13.81 -1.32 4.23
CA LEU A 140 -15.18 -0.90 4.50
C LEU A 140 -15.28 0.03 5.72
N GLY A 141 -14.16 0.34 6.37
CA GLY A 141 -14.10 1.17 7.58
C GLY A 141 -14.92 0.61 8.74
N GLY A 142 -15.13 -0.71 8.80
CA GLY A 142 -15.99 -1.39 9.77
C GLY A 142 -17.49 -1.08 9.66
N ARG A 143 -17.93 -0.37 8.61
CA ARG A 143 -19.30 0.19 8.50
C ARG A 143 -20.33 -0.77 7.94
N ILE A 144 -19.90 -1.80 7.23
CA ILE A 144 -20.80 -2.76 6.57
C ILE A 144 -20.49 -4.17 7.11
N PRO A 145 -21.36 -4.75 7.96
CA PRO A 145 -21.27 -6.16 8.31
C PRO A 145 -21.60 -6.98 7.06
N HIS A 146 -20.57 -7.45 6.37
CA HIS A 146 -20.74 -8.32 5.22
C HIS A 146 -20.88 -9.76 5.72
N VAL A 147 -22.10 -10.29 5.66
CA VAL A 147 -22.35 -11.72 5.83
C VAL A 147 -21.78 -12.41 4.60
N TRP A 148 -20.58 -12.98 4.73
CA TRP A 148 -20.13 -13.99 3.78
C TRP A 148 -21.03 -15.22 3.96
N LEU A 149 -21.96 -15.44 3.03
CA LEU A 149 -22.54 -16.76 2.89
C LEU A 149 -21.37 -17.71 2.56
N PRO A 150 -21.22 -18.84 3.28
CA PRO A 150 -20.19 -19.80 2.92
C PRO A 150 -20.38 -20.15 1.45
N SER A 151 -19.31 -20.09 0.65
CA SER A 151 -19.33 -20.68 -0.67
C SER A 151 -19.81 -22.11 -0.48
N HIS A 152 -20.96 -22.46 -1.06
CA HIS A 152 -21.41 -23.83 -1.10
C HIS A 152 -20.33 -24.62 -1.83
N ALA A 153 -19.35 -25.15 -1.09
CA ALA A 153 -18.44 -26.16 -1.56
C ALA A 153 -19.34 -27.34 -1.86
N SER A 154 -19.77 -27.42 -3.12
CA SER A 154 -20.55 -28.46 -3.75
C SER A 154 -21.08 -29.49 -2.76
N ALA A 155 -22.27 -29.25 -2.20
CA ALA A 155 -23.09 -30.37 -1.76
C ALA A 155 -23.39 -31.17 -3.04
N ARG A 156 -22.48 -32.08 -3.40
CA ARG A 156 -22.78 -33.12 -4.37
C ARG A 156 -23.94 -33.87 -3.77
N CYS A 157 -25.12 -33.66 -4.31
CA CYS A 157 -26.26 -34.50 -4.03
C CYS A 157 -25.82 -35.94 -4.40
N PRO A 158 -25.81 -36.91 -3.47
CA PRO A 158 -25.61 -38.29 -3.86
C PRO A 158 -26.76 -38.70 -4.80
N PRO A 159 -26.50 -39.47 -5.87
CA PRO A 159 -27.45 -39.69 -6.98
C PRO A 159 -28.66 -40.57 -6.63
N SER A 160 -29.06 -40.69 -5.37
CA SER A 160 -30.02 -41.71 -4.92
C SER A 160 -31.36 -41.19 -4.36
N THR A 161 -31.66 -39.88 -4.38
CA THR A 161 -32.91 -39.40 -3.73
C THR A 161 -33.72 -38.36 -4.50
N CYS A 162 -33.49 -38.13 -5.79
CA CYS A 162 -34.50 -37.46 -6.62
C CYS A 162 -35.51 -38.51 -7.09
N SER A 163 -36.54 -38.73 -6.29
CA SER A 163 -37.77 -39.40 -6.74
C SER A 163 -38.63 -38.37 -7.42
N ASP A 164 -38.77 -38.49 -8.74
CA ASP A 164 -39.88 -37.89 -9.48
C ASP A 164 -41.20 -38.55 -9.01
N ALA A 165 -42.16 -37.73 -8.58
CA ALA A 165 -43.59 -38.05 -8.61
C ALA A 165 -44.41 -36.77 -8.38
N ASP A 166 -45.04 -36.32 -9.47
CA ASP A 166 -46.26 -35.50 -9.64
C ASP A 166 -46.43 -34.17 -8.88
#